data_AF-A0A7C3YB25-F1
#
_entry.id   AF-A0A7C3YB25-F1
#
_cell.length_a   1.000
_cell.length_b   1.000
_cell.length_c   1.000
_cell.angle_alpha   90.00
_cell.angle_beta   90.00
_cell.angle_gamma   90.00
#
_symmetry.space_group_name_H-M   'P 1'
#
loop_
_entity.id
_entity.type
_entity.pdbx_description
1 polymer ?
#
loop_
_entity_poly.entity_id
_entity_poly.type
_entity_poly.pdbx_seq_one_letter_code
_entity_poly.pdbx_strand_id
1 'polypeptide(L)'
;MMSLRSAFILLALLALTTALVTSCKAEPLSLTAGVEKPTYERGEVVVVRGYVLDSKGSTVPYATVSLEVIGPTGGQMHIAMLLSGPDGSFSDEFTVPEEVAEGAYTVYIVASKTGYEDGTLTTTYTVIPEFGFDKPFMTALIVAMALIAFSIKRRNPSSTISHRPADS
;
A
#
# COMPACT_ATOMS: atom_id res chain seq x y z
N MET A 1 -33.47 60.16 -10.66
CA MET A 1 -32.88 59.57 -11.89
C MET A 1 -31.38 59.52 -11.69
N MET A 2 -30.78 58.32 -11.71
CA MET A 2 -29.34 58.14 -11.46
C MET A 2 -28.54 58.79 -12.60
N SER A 3 -27.53 59.61 -12.30
CA SER A 3 -26.75 60.28 -13.34
C SER A 3 -25.87 59.28 -14.10
N LEU A 4 -25.70 59.46 -15.40
CA LEU A 4 -24.91 58.57 -16.26
C LEU A 4 -23.46 58.40 -15.72
N ARG A 5 -22.90 59.45 -15.12
CA ARG A 5 -21.57 59.45 -14.49
C ARG A 5 -21.53 58.56 -13.24
N SER A 6 -22.57 58.59 -12.42
CA SER A 6 -22.70 57.75 -11.22
C SER A 6 -22.83 56.26 -11.59
N ALA A 7 -23.51 55.95 -12.70
CA ALA A 7 -23.62 54.58 -13.21
C ALA A 7 -22.27 54.03 -13.70
N PHE A 8 -21.47 54.84 -14.40
CA PHE A 8 -20.12 54.42 -14.84
C PHE A 8 -19.17 54.15 -13.67
N ILE A 9 -19.22 54.97 -12.61
CA ILE A 9 -18.38 54.77 -11.42
C ILE A 9 -18.77 53.49 -10.69
N LEU A 10 -20.06 53.22 -10.51
CA LEU A 10 -20.54 51.97 -9.90
C LEU A 10 -20.15 50.73 -10.71
N LEU A 11 -20.25 50.81 -12.04
CA LEU A 11 -19.89 49.70 -12.93
C LEU A 11 -18.38 49.43 -12.93
N ALA A 12 -17.56 50.49 -12.88
CA ALA A 12 -16.11 50.39 -12.74
C ALA A 12 -15.69 49.86 -11.36
N LEU A 13 -16.38 50.26 -10.27
CA LEU A 13 -16.12 49.75 -8.93
C LEU A 13 -16.48 48.26 -8.83
N LEU A 14 -17.63 47.85 -9.41
CA LEU A 14 -18.05 46.46 -9.45
C LEU A 14 -17.07 45.60 -10.27
N ALA A 15 -16.63 46.09 -11.44
CA ALA A 15 -15.63 45.42 -12.26
C ALA A 15 -14.24 45.36 -11.58
N LEU A 16 -13.87 46.36 -10.79
CA LEU A 16 -12.62 46.36 -10.02
C LEU A 16 -12.69 45.37 -8.85
N THR A 17 -13.83 45.26 -8.16
CA THR A 17 -14.02 44.26 -7.10
C THR A 17 -14.00 42.83 -7.64
N THR A 18 -14.54 42.57 -8.83
CA THR A 18 -14.49 41.24 -9.44
C THR A 18 -13.10 40.87 -9.96
N ALA A 19 -12.29 41.84 -10.40
CA ALA A 19 -10.91 41.61 -10.83
C ALA A 19 -9.94 41.27 -9.68
N LEU A 20 -10.20 41.74 -8.44
CA LEU A 20 -9.42 41.35 -7.26
C LEU A 20 -9.62 39.89 -6.85
N VAL A 21 -10.65 39.22 -7.36
CA VAL A 21 -10.82 37.77 -7.21
C VAL A 21 -9.95 37.08 -8.25
N THR A 22 -8.63 37.29 -8.14
CA THR A 22 -7.65 36.58 -8.96
C THR A 22 -7.79 35.10 -8.65
N SER A 23 -8.19 34.32 -9.65
CA SER A 23 -8.25 32.87 -9.58
C SER A 23 -6.85 32.34 -9.29
N CYS A 24 -6.54 32.09 -8.01
CA CYS A 24 -5.36 31.36 -7.62
C CYS A 24 -5.61 29.92 -8.07
N LYS A 25 -5.11 29.58 -9.25
CA LYS A 25 -5.21 28.22 -9.77
C LYS A 25 -4.43 27.33 -8.80
N ALA A 26 -5.14 26.56 -7.99
CA ALA A 26 -4.54 25.67 -7.02
C ALA A 26 -3.75 24.61 -7.77
N GLU A 27 -2.52 24.34 -7.32
CA GLU A 27 -1.66 23.34 -7.95
C GLU A 27 -2.16 21.95 -7.53
N PRO A 28 -2.30 20.97 -8.46
CA PRO A 28 -2.76 19.65 -8.09
C PRO A 28 -1.69 18.88 -7.31
N LEU A 29 -2.11 18.18 -6.27
CA LEU A 29 -1.25 17.20 -5.60
C LEU A 29 -1.07 15.95 -6.47
N SER A 30 0.09 15.33 -6.33
CA SER A 30 0.40 14.02 -6.88
C SER A 30 0.73 13.05 -5.75
N LEU A 31 0.55 11.75 -6.03
CA LEU A 31 0.77 10.67 -5.09
C LEU A 31 1.69 9.63 -5.74
N THR A 32 2.65 9.13 -4.97
CA THR A 32 3.36 7.89 -5.28
C THR A 32 3.11 6.94 -4.14
N ALA A 33 2.41 5.84 -4.36
CA ALA A 33 2.15 4.87 -3.30
C ALA A 33 2.07 3.45 -3.83
N GLY A 34 2.30 2.50 -2.93
CA GLY A 34 2.21 1.07 -3.21
C GLY A 34 1.98 0.27 -1.95
N VAL A 35 1.61 -0.99 -2.18
CA VAL A 35 1.60 -2.04 -1.17
C VAL A 35 2.96 -2.74 -1.15
N GLU A 36 3.39 -3.27 0.00
CA GLU A 36 4.67 -3.96 0.13
C GLU A 36 4.75 -5.27 -0.68
N LYS A 37 3.66 -6.06 -0.67
CA LYS A 37 3.52 -7.31 -1.42
C LYS A 37 2.37 -7.22 -2.42
N PRO A 38 2.45 -7.94 -3.55
CA PRO A 38 1.33 -8.05 -4.49
C PRO A 38 0.23 -9.01 -4.00
N THR A 39 0.55 -9.90 -3.05
CA THR A 39 -0.36 -10.94 -2.53
C THR A 39 -0.24 -11.07 -1.02
N TYR A 40 -1.36 -11.32 -0.34
CA TYR A 40 -1.43 -11.53 1.10
C TYR A 40 -2.36 -12.69 1.46
N GLU A 41 -2.06 -13.36 2.56
CA GLU A 41 -2.97 -14.31 3.20
C GLU A 41 -3.85 -13.62 4.25
N ARG A 42 -4.92 -14.28 4.67
CA ARG A 42 -5.71 -13.85 5.83
C ARG A 42 -4.84 -13.85 7.09
N GLY A 43 -5.04 -12.85 7.95
CA GLY A 43 -4.22 -12.62 9.14
C GLY A 43 -2.86 -11.96 8.86
N GLU A 44 -2.44 -11.77 7.61
CA GLU A 44 -1.24 -10.99 7.31
C GLU A 44 -1.47 -9.48 7.44
N VAL A 45 -0.39 -8.76 7.73
CA VAL A 45 -0.39 -7.29 7.75
C VAL A 45 -0.10 -6.76 6.35
N VAL A 46 -1.01 -5.94 5.84
CA VAL A 46 -0.82 -5.14 4.63
C VAL A 46 -0.23 -3.80 5.05
N VAL A 47 0.80 -3.39 4.32
CA VAL A 47 1.50 -2.13 4.54
C VAL A 47 1.38 -1.29 3.28
N VAL A 48 0.72 -0.13 3.38
CA VAL A 48 0.59 0.85 2.30
C VAL A 48 1.51 2.03 2.61
N ARG A 49 2.41 2.36 1.68
CA ARG A 49 3.37 3.46 1.85
C ARG A 49 3.43 4.34 0.63
N GLY A 50 3.70 5.62 0.85
CA GLY A 50 3.83 6.57 -0.24
C GLY A 50 4.32 7.94 0.15
N TYR A 51 4.28 8.85 -0.82
CA TYR A 51 4.61 10.26 -0.68
C TYR A 51 3.52 11.12 -1.33
N VAL A 52 3.27 12.29 -0.74
CA VAL A 52 2.49 13.37 -1.34
C VAL A 52 3.45 14.38 -1.96
N LEU A 53 3.24 14.70 -3.24
CA LEU A 53 4.09 15.57 -4.04
C LEU A 53 3.27 16.73 -4.62
N ASP A 54 3.92 17.84 -4.95
CA ASP A 54 3.35 18.90 -5.79
C ASP A 54 3.58 18.59 -7.29
N SER A 55 3.11 19.46 -8.20
CA SER A 55 3.26 19.24 -9.65
C SER A 55 4.70 19.34 -10.14
N LYS A 56 5.61 19.84 -9.30
CA LYS A 56 7.05 19.93 -9.56
C LYS A 56 7.81 18.74 -8.98
N GLY A 57 7.12 17.83 -8.29
CA GLY A 57 7.71 16.66 -7.64
C GLY A 57 8.33 16.95 -6.27
N SER A 58 8.05 18.12 -5.68
CA SER A 58 8.50 18.44 -4.31
C SER A 58 7.57 17.81 -3.29
N THR A 59 8.12 17.31 -2.19
CA THR A 59 7.33 16.68 -1.11
C THR A 59 6.44 17.70 -0.42
N VAL A 60 5.17 17.34 -0.18
CA VAL A 60 4.19 18.18 0.50
C VAL A 60 3.91 17.65 1.90
N PRO A 61 4.40 18.33 2.95
CA PRO A 61 4.21 17.86 4.32
C PRO A 61 2.83 18.18 4.85
N TYR A 62 2.35 17.41 5.84
CA TYR A 62 1.10 17.65 6.56
C TYR A 62 -0.13 17.78 5.65
N ALA A 63 -0.13 17.09 4.50
CA ALA A 63 -1.33 16.91 3.69
C ALA A 63 -2.20 15.81 4.32
N THR A 64 -3.51 15.97 4.31
CA THR A 64 -4.43 14.91 4.72
C THR A 64 -4.42 13.82 3.66
N VAL A 65 -4.23 12.58 4.05
CA VAL A 65 -4.31 11.40 3.19
C VAL A 65 -5.44 10.52 3.70
N SER A 66 -6.47 10.32 2.87
CA SER A 66 -7.53 9.35 3.12
C SER A 66 -7.33 8.11 2.27
N LEU A 67 -7.51 6.96 2.90
CA LEU A 67 -7.28 5.64 2.34
C LEU A 67 -8.55 4.82 2.50
N GLU A 68 -9.03 4.21 1.41
CA GLU A 68 -10.16 3.30 1.43
C GLU A 68 -9.82 2.04 0.64
N VAL A 69 -10.01 0.89 1.27
CA VAL A 69 -9.77 -0.41 0.66
C VAL A 69 -11.10 -1.09 0.39
N ILE A 70 -11.37 -1.39 -0.88
CA ILE A 70 -12.58 -2.04 -1.35
C ILE A 70 -12.25 -3.45 -1.82
N GLY A 71 -12.99 -4.44 -1.30
CA GLY A 71 -12.87 -5.83 -1.68
C GLY A 71 -13.50 -6.15 -3.04
N PRO A 72 -13.31 -7.38 -3.54
CA PRO A 72 -13.72 -7.79 -4.89
C PRO A 72 -15.24 -7.77 -5.10
N THR A 73 -16.02 -7.84 -4.02
CA THR A 73 -17.49 -7.76 -4.04
C THR A 73 -18.03 -6.33 -3.85
N GLY A 74 -17.15 -5.33 -3.80
CA GLY A 74 -17.50 -3.93 -3.56
C GLY A 74 -17.67 -3.57 -2.08
N GLY A 75 -17.45 -4.51 -1.16
CA GLY A 75 -17.49 -4.25 0.28
C GLY A 75 -16.28 -3.47 0.76
N GLN A 76 -16.49 -2.48 1.62
CA GLN A 76 -15.41 -1.75 2.29
C GLN A 76 -14.72 -2.66 3.29
N MET A 77 -13.40 -2.80 3.16
CA MET A 77 -12.57 -3.63 4.04
C MET A 77 -11.81 -2.79 5.06
N HIS A 78 -11.26 -1.65 4.64
CA HIS A 78 -10.48 -0.78 5.52
C HIS A 78 -10.64 0.69 5.14
N ILE A 79 -10.55 1.57 6.14
CA ILE A 79 -10.51 3.02 5.94
C ILE A 79 -9.55 3.66 6.95
N ALA A 80 -8.76 4.60 6.47
CA ALA A 80 -7.83 5.37 7.27
C ALA A 80 -7.81 6.83 6.85
N MET A 81 -7.52 7.70 7.81
CA MET A 81 -7.21 9.11 7.56
C MET A 81 -5.99 9.49 8.38
N LEU A 82 -4.95 10.00 7.72
CA LEU A 82 -3.69 10.36 8.33
C LEU A 82 -3.13 11.66 7.73
N LEU A 83 -2.06 12.17 8.31
CA LEU A 83 -1.30 13.31 7.78
C LEU A 83 0.03 12.82 7.22
N SER A 84 0.44 13.37 6.08
CA SER A 84 1.80 13.16 5.59
C SER A 84 2.82 13.78 6.55
N GLY A 85 3.97 13.13 6.68
CA GLY A 85 5.07 13.58 7.53
C GLY A 85 5.75 14.85 7.02
N PRO A 86 6.75 15.37 7.75
CA PRO A 86 7.51 16.55 7.35
C PRO A 86 8.26 16.41 6.01
N ASP A 87 8.52 15.17 5.58
CA ASP A 87 9.12 14.80 4.30
C ASP A 87 8.06 14.39 3.25
N GLY A 88 6.78 14.62 3.52
CA GLY A 88 5.66 14.24 2.65
C GLY A 88 5.36 12.74 2.63
N SER A 89 6.06 11.91 3.41
CA SER A 89 5.83 10.47 3.47
C SER A 89 4.54 10.14 4.23
N PHE A 90 3.96 8.98 3.93
CA PHE A 90 2.82 8.46 4.68
C PHE A 90 2.85 6.92 4.72
N SER A 91 2.30 6.33 5.78
CA SER A 91 2.22 4.88 5.95
C SER A 91 0.96 4.51 6.72
N ASP A 92 0.27 3.47 6.26
CA ASP A 92 -0.86 2.85 6.94
C ASP A 92 -0.67 1.34 6.97
N GLU A 93 -1.06 0.71 8.07
CA GLU A 93 -0.89 -0.72 8.32
C GLU A 93 -2.18 -1.31 8.86
N PHE A 94 -2.67 -2.38 8.23
CA PHE A 94 -3.88 -3.07 8.65
C PHE A 94 -3.76 -4.57 8.43
N THR A 95 -4.49 -5.35 9.22
CA THR A 95 -4.48 -6.82 9.11
C THR A 95 -5.61 -7.28 8.19
N VAL A 96 -5.33 -8.21 7.27
CA VAL A 96 -6.36 -8.86 6.44
C VAL A 96 -7.27 -9.68 7.36
N PRO A 97 -8.56 -9.36 7.48
CA PRO A 97 -9.45 -10.11 8.37
C PRO A 97 -9.67 -11.55 7.88
N GLU A 98 -9.96 -12.47 8.82
CA GLU A 98 -10.12 -13.90 8.52
C GLU A 98 -11.38 -14.23 7.68
N GLU A 99 -12.37 -13.34 7.65
CA GLU A 99 -13.66 -13.59 7.02
C GLU A 99 -13.81 -12.90 5.66
N VAL A 100 -12.73 -12.32 5.12
CA VAL A 100 -12.80 -11.59 3.85
C VAL A 100 -12.72 -12.52 2.64
N ALA A 101 -13.38 -12.11 1.55
CA ALA A 101 -13.35 -12.83 0.29
C ALA A 101 -11.94 -12.83 -0.33
N GLU A 102 -11.57 -13.93 -0.96
CA GLU A 102 -10.37 -13.99 -1.78
C GLU A 102 -10.55 -13.19 -3.07
N GLY A 103 -9.45 -12.65 -3.61
CA GLY A 103 -9.44 -11.91 -4.87
C GLY A 103 -8.74 -10.56 -4.78
N ALA A 104 -8.96 -9.74 -5.80
CA ALA A 104 -8.31 -8.43 -5.93
C ALA A 104 -9.01 -7.37 -5.07
N TYR A 105 -8.21 -6.69 -4.25
CA TYR A 105 -8.61 -5.55 -3.44
C TYR A 105 -8.07 -4.27 -4.09
N THR A 106 -8.91 -3.24 -4.10
CA THR A 106 -8.56 -1.93 -4.65
C THR A 106 -8.38 -0.94 -3.51
N VAL A 107 -7.23 -0.27 -3.52
CA VAL A 107 -6.86 0.76 -2.55
C VAL A 107 -7.00 2.12 -3.23
N TYR A 108 -7.97 2.91 -2.76
CA TYR A 108 -8.19 4.29 -3.19
C TYR A 108 -7.51 5.23 -2.20
N ILE A 109 -6.70 6.15 -2.73
CA ILE A 109 -5.93 7.10 -1.93
C ILE A 109 -6.25 8.49 -2.45
N VAL A 110 -6.62 9.40 -1.54
CA VAL A 110 -6.83 10.82 -1.84
C VAL A 110 -5.96 11.65 -0.90
N ALA A 111 -5.21 12.58 -1.47
CA ALA A 111 -4.45 13.57 -0.72
C ALA A 111 -5.10 14.94 -0.89
N SER A 112 -5.26 15.67 0.21
CA SER A 112 -5.85 17.00 0.24
C SER A 112 -5.04 17.96 1.10
N LYS A 113 -4.94 19.20 0.65
CA LYS A 113 -4.31 20.29 1.40
C LYS A 113 -4.82 21.65 0.95
N THR A 114 -5.10 22.54 1.90
CA THR A 114 -5.51 23.92 1.58
C THR A 114 -4.50 24.60 0.67
N GLY A 115 -4.99 25.21 -0.42
CA GLY A 115 -4.16 25.85 -1.45
C GLY A 115 -3.75 24.94 -2.61
N TYR A 116 -4.11 23.66 -2.56
CA TYR A 116 -3.89 22.67 -3.61
C TYR A 116 -5.22 22.09 -4.11
N GLU A 117 -5.23 21.57 -5.34
CA GLU A 117 -6.27 20.65 -5.78
C GLU A 117 -5.93 19.24 -5.26
N ASP A 118 -6.96 18.46 -4.93
CA ASP A 118 -6.78 17.10 -4.40
C ASP A 118 -6.08 16.18 -5.41
N GLY A 119 -5.19 15.34 -4.90
CA GLY A 119 -4.51 14.30 -5.67
C GLY A 119 -5.15 12.94 -5.41
N THR A 120 -5.26 12.09 -6.42
CA THR A 120 -5.84 10.75 -6.28
C THR A 120 -4.93 9.68 -6.87
N LEU A 121 -4.92 8.50 -6.26
CA LEU A 121 -4.20 7.33 -6.74
C LEU A 121 -4.96 6.05 -6.40
N THR A 122 -4.90 5.08 -7.31
CA THR A 122 -5.44 3.75 -7.09
C THR A 122 -4.33 2.72 -7.22
N THR A 123 -4.27 1.77 -6.29
CA THR A 123 -3.39 0.60 -6.38
C THR A 123 -4.15 -0.66 -5.97
N THR A 124 -3.59 -1.84 -6.23
CA THR A 124 -4.25 -3.12 -5.97
C THR A 124 -3.32 -4.13 -5.31
N TYR A 125 -3.92 -5.06 -4.60
CA TYR A 125 -3.27 -6.29 -4.12
C TYR A 125 -4.28 -7.43 -4.14
N THR A 126 -3.80 -8.66 -4.03
CA THR A 126 -4.67 -9.84 -4.04
C THR A 126 -4.64 -10.56 -2.69
N VAL A 127 -5.80 -10.86 -2.13
CA VAL A 127 -5.92 -11.82 -1.03
C VAL A 127 -6.06 -13.20 -1.64
N ILE A 128 -5.15 -14.10 -1.28
CA ILE A 128 -5.15 -15.49 -1.72
C ILE A 128 -5.65 -16.41 -0.60
N PRO A 129 -6.17 -17.60 -0.92
CA PRO A 129 -6.42 -18.60 0.10
C PRO A 129 -5.15 -18.83 0.90
N GLU A 130 -5.30 -19.01 2.21
CA GLU A 130 -4.28 -19.66 3.00
C GLU A 130 -4.00 -21.01 2.33
N PHE A 131 -2.80 -21.19 1.76
CA PHE A 131 -2.40 -22.54 1.35
C PHE A 131 -2.19 -23.31 2.65
N GLY A 132 -3.26 -23.98 3.10
CA GLY A 132 -3.30 -24.85 4.26
C GLY A 132 -2.37 -26.05 4.06
N PHE A 133 -1.07 -25.82 4.18
CA PHE A 133 -0.22 -26.78 4.81
C PHE A 133 -0.18 -26.38 6.28
N ASP A 134 -1.13 -26.89 7.07
CA ASP A 134 -1.25 -26.57 8.49
C ASP A 134 0.15 -26.48 9.11
N LYS A 135 0.49 -25.35 9.74
CA LYS A 135 1.79 -25.20 10.43
C LYS A 135 2.18 -26.43 11.28
N PRO A 136 1.27 -27.16 11.97
CA PRO A 136 1.60 -28.45 12.59
C PRO A 136 1.91 -29.58 11.59
N PHE A 137 1.22 -29.66 10.45
CA PHE A 137 1.48 -30.66 9.41
C PHE A 137 2.86 -30.45 8.75
N MET A 138 3.27 -29.22 8.46
CA MET A 138 4.60 -28.96 7.88
C MET A 138 5.73 -29.20 8.86
N THR A 139 5.57 -28.79 10.11
CA THR A 139 6.55 -29.12 11.16
C THR A 139 6.64 -30.63 11.36
N ALA A 140 5.51 -31.35 11.38
CA ALA A 140 5.49 -32.81 11.45
C ALA A 140 6.16 -33.46 10.22
N LEU A 141 5.92 -32.95 9.01
CA LEU A 141 6.51 -33.47 7.78
C LEU A 141 8.03 -33.26 7.74
N ILE A 142 8.51 -32.07 8.12
CA ILE A 142 9.95 -31.76 8.21
C ILE A 142 10.62 -32.66 9.25
N VAL A 143 10.00 -32.84 10.42
CA VAL A 143 10.50 -33.76 11.46
C VAL A 143 10.50 -35.20 10.96
N ALA A 144 9.44 -35.66 10.30
CA ALA A 144 9.36 -37.01 9.72
C ALA A 144 10.46 -37.23 8.67
N MET A 145 10.66 -36.27 7.75
CA MET A 145 11.72 -36.31 6.74
C MET A 145 13.12 -36.33 7.38
N ALA A 146 13.36 -35.55 8.43
CA ALA A 146 14.62 -35.57 9.16
C ALA A 146 14.87 -36.93 9.87
N LEU A 147 13.84 -37.53 10.46
CA LEU A 147 13.92 -38.87 11.07
C LEU A 147 14.18 -39.97 10.03
N ILE A 148 13.54 -39.89 8.86
CA ILE A 148 13.77 -40.81 7.74
C ILE A 148 15.21 -40.67 7.23
N ALA A 149 15.69 -39.45 6.98
CA ALA A 149 17.05 -39.20 6.54
C ALA A 149 18.10 -39.67 7.57
N PHE A 150 17.86 -39.45 8.87
CA PHE A 150 18.73 -39.92 9.94
C PHE A 150 18.79 -41.46 10.02
N SER A 151 17.65 -42.11 9.80
CA SER A 151 17.56 -43.58 9.76
C SER A 151 18.31 -44.18 8.57
N ILE A 152 18.30 -43.50 7.41
CA ILE A 152 19.07 -43.89 6.23
C ILE A 152 20.58 -43.71 6.46
N LYS A 153 21.00 -42.59 7.09
CA LYS A 153 22.41 -42.31 7.38
C LYS A 153 23.05 -43.32 8.36
N ARG A 154 22.28 -43.85 9.33
CA ARG A 154 22.78 -44.87 10.28
C ARG A 154 23.06 -46.24 9.65
N ARG A 155 22.55 -46.54 8.46
CA ARG A 155 22.67 -47.88 7.84
C ARG A 155 23.92 -48.09 6.98
N ASN A 156 24.85 -47.13 6.90
CA ASN A 156 26.03 -47.26 6.03
C ASN A 156 27.35 -47.41 6.82
N PRO A 157 27.64 -48.55 7.46
CA PRO A 157 28.99 -48.87 7.91
C PRO A 157 29.82 -49.37 6.73
N SER A 158 30.92 -48.68 6.44
CA SER A 158 31.90 -49.01 5.41
C SER A 158 32.39 -50.46 5.52
N SER A 159 32.26 -51.23 4.45
CA SER A 159 32.94 -52.53 4.31
C SER A 159 34.42 -52.31 4.00
N THR A 160 35.24 -52.20 5.04
CA THR A 160 36.69 -52.35 4.91
C THR A 160 37.01 -53.84 4.71
N ILE A 161 37.07 -54.28 3.45
CA ILE A 161 37.62 -55.60 3.11
C ILE A 161 39.15 -55.45 3.03
N SER A 162 39.81 -56.00 4.03
CA SER A 162 41.27 -56.10 4.19
C SER A 162 41.89 -56.90 3.04
N HIS A 163 42.69 -56.26 2.21
CA HIS A 163 43.52 -56.89 1.19
C HIS A 163 44.76 -57.50 1.87
N ARG A 164 44.85 -58.83 1.94
CA ARG A 164 46.04 -59.57 2.39
C ARG A 164 46.92 -59.86 1.17
N PRO A 165 48.23 -59.52 1.16
CA PRO A 165 49.11 -59.94 0.09
C PRO A 165 49.50 -61.42 0.30
N ALA A 166 49.51 -62.19 -0.78
CA ALA A 166 50.14 -63.51 -0.83
C ALA A 166 51.54 -63.30 -1.39
N ASP A 167 52.55 -63.36 -0.52
CA ASP A 167 53.93 -63.56 -0.94
C ASP A 167 54.12 -65.04 -1.31
N SER A 168 54.79 -65.24 -2.44
CA SER A 168 55.39 -66.49 -2.92
C SER A 168 56.82 -66.19 -3.31
#